data_AF-A0A9D7P6Q1-F1
#
_entry.id   AF-A0A9D7P6Q1-F1
#
_cell.length_a   1.000
_cell.length_b   1.000
_cell.length_c   1.000
_cell.angle_alpha   90.00
_cell.angle_beta   90.00
_cell.angle_gamma   90.00
#
_symmetry.space_group_name_H-M   'P 1'
#
loop_
_entity.id
_entity.type
_entity.pdbx_description
1 polymer ?
#
loop_
_entity_poly.entity_id
_entity_poly.type
_entity_poly.pdbx_seq_one_letter_code
_entity_poly.pdbx_strand_id
1 'polypeptide(L)'
;MAIGLPADFKEFLKLLNANGVEYLLIGGYAVGYHGYPRATNDIDIWIAMNQENAGKITRVLKEFGFDIPDLTPELFLQKDRMAGWDCRQCV
;
A
#
# COMPACT_ATOMS: atom_id res chain seq x y z
N MET A 1 10.42 6.30 -21.13
CA MET A 1 9.27 7.07 -20.60
C MET A 1 9.26 6.89 -19.10
N ALA A 2 9.42 7.98 -18.34
CA ALA A 2 9.31 7.91 -16.88
C ALA A 2 7.84 7.94 -16.50
N ILE A 3 7.36 6.87 -15.86
CA ILE A 3 6.04 6.82 -15.23
C ILE A 3 6.06 7.80 -14.04
N GLY A 4 5.23 8.84 -14.10
CA GLY A 4 5.06 9.80 -13.02
C GLY A 4 4.22 9.19 -11.89
N LEU A 5 4.84 8.94 -10.74
CA LEU A 5 4.11 8.58 -9.51
C LEU A 5 3.58 9.85 -8.81
N PRO A 6 2.27 9.91 -8.48
CA PRO A 6 1.69 10.92 -7.59
C PRO A 6 2.48 11.09 -6.28
N ALA A 7 2.38 12.27 -5.67
CA ALA A 7 3.11 12.60 -4.44
C ALA A 7 2.74 11.65 -3.29
N ASP A 8 1.44 11.42 -3.09
CA ASP A 8 0.91 10.59 -2.01
C ASP A 8 1.38 9.13 -2.14
N PHE A 9 1.48 8.61 -3.37
CA PHE A 9 2.01 7.26 -3.61
C PHE A 9 3.50 7.18 -3.28
N LYS A 10 4.28 8.22 -3.59
CA LYS A 10 5.70 8.28 -3.20
C LYS A 10 5.86 8.34 -1.69
N GLU A 11 5.01 9.10 -1.00
CA GLU A 11 5.02 9.20 0.45
C GLU A 11 4.65 7.87 1.11
N PHE A 12 3.59 7.21 0.64
CA PHE A 12 3.21 5.90 1.13
C PHE A 12 4.33 4.87 0.96
N LEU A 13 4.94 4.79 -0.22
CA LEU A 13 6.08 3.90 -0.47
C LEU A 13 7.29 4.22 0.43
N LYS A 14 7.55 5.51 0.73
CA LYS A 14 8.59 5.91 1.68
C LYS A 14 8.28 5.43 3.09
N LEU A 15 7.03 5.53 3.56
CA LEU A 15 6.63 5.04 4.88
C LEU A 15 6.75 3.53 5.00
N LEU A 16 6.35 2.78 3.96
CA LEU A 16 6.53 1.33 3.90
C LEU A 16 8.01 0.95 4.04
N ASN A 17 8.89 1.64 3.30
CA ASN A 17 10.34 1.41 3.38
C ASN A 17 10.91 1.79 4.75
N ALA A 18 10.50 2.94 5.31
CA ALA A 18 10.98 3.42 6.60
C ALA A 18 10.60 2.49 7.77
N ASN A 19 9.44 1.84 7.68
CA ASN A 19 8.97 0.88 8.67
C ASN A 19 9.40 -0.57 8.38
N GLY A 20 10.15 -0.82 7.30
CA GLY A 20 10.62 -2.16 6.94
C GLY A 20 9.48 -3.16 6.67
N VAL A 21 8.41 -2.69 6.03
CA VAL A 21 7.29 -3.54 5.60
C VAL A 21 7.77 -4.44 4.47
N GLU A 22 7.42 -5.72 4.54
CA GLU A 22 7.61 -6.69 3.47
C GLU A 22 6.44 -6.57 2.49
N TYR A 23 6.69 -5.97 1.32
CA TYR A 23 5.68 -5.75 0.29
C TYR A 23 6.22 -5.90 -1.13
N LEU A 24 5.31 -6.07 -2.08
CA LEU A 24 5.55 -6.12 -3.52
C LEU A 24 4.58 -5.16 -4.22
N LEU A 25 5.12 -4.24 -5.02
CA LEU A 25 4.31 -3.42 -5.92
C LEU A 25 3.82 -4.26 -7.09
N ILE A 26 2.51 -4.33 -7.29
CA ILE A 26 1.86 -5.06 -8.38
C ILE A 26 0.98 -4.11 -9.20
N GLY A 27 0.21 -4.67 -10.15
CA GLY A 27 -0.81 -3.90 -10.86
C GLY A 27 -0.27 -2.91 -11.90
N GLY A 28 -1.05 -1.86 -12.16
CA GLY A 28 -0.83 -0.96 -13.30
C GLY A 28 0.48 -0.19 -13.26
N TYR A 29 0.91 0.25 -12.07
CA TYR A 29 2.18 0.96 -11.89
C TYR A 29 3.39 0.05 -12.17
N ALA A 30 3.35 -1.21 -11.72
CA ALA A 30 4.40 -2.19 -12.01
C ALA A 30 4.50 -2.48 -13.52
N VAL A 31 3.37 -2.72 -14.18
CA VAL A 31 3.31 -2.99 -15.62
C VAL A 31 3.76 -1.78 -16.45
N GLY A 32 3.33 -0.58 -16.05
CA GLY A 32 3.73 0.67 -16.68
C GLY A 32 5.24 0.94 -16.60
N TYR A 33 5.87 0.61 -15.46
CA TYR A 33 7.31 0.71 -15.30
C TYR A 33 8.08 -0.21 -16.28
N HIS A 34 7.56 -1.40 -16.54
CA HIS A 34 8.17 -2.37 -17.46
C HIS A 34 7.84 -2.15 -18.95
N GLY A 35 7.31 -0.97 -19.32
CA GLY A 35 7.18 -0.55 -20.72
C GLY A 35 5.80 -0.78 -21.34
N TYR A 36 4.82 -1.22 -20.56
CA TYR A 36 3.42 -1.37 -20.99
C TYR A 36 2.56 -0.31 -20.31
N PRO A 37 2.50 0.94 -20.82
CA PRO A 37 1.73 2.00 -20.21
C PRO A 37 0.24 1.62 -20.14
N ARG A 38 -0.27 1.48 -18.92
CA ARG A 38 -1.68 1.26 -18.61
C ARG A 38 -2.15 2.40 -17.72
N ALA A 39 -3.22 3.07 -18.12
CA ALA A 39 -3.89 4.03 -17.25
C ALA A 39 -4.41 3.31 -16.00
N THR A 40 -3.97 3.75 -14.83
CA THR A 40 -4.45 3.29 -13.52
C THR A 40 -4.52 4.48 -12.58
N ASN A 41 -5.57 4.53 -11.76
CA ASN A 41 -5.72 5.54 -10.73
C ASN A 41 -5.30 5.02 -9.35
N ASP A 42 -5.19 3.70 -9.21
CA ASP A 42 -4.89 3.02 -7.95
C ASP A 42 -3.44 2.51 -7.93
N ILE A 43 -2.91 2.35 -6.71
CA ILE A 43 -1.66 1.65 -6.44
C ILE A 43 -1.96 0.32 -5.74
N ASP A 44 -1.52 -0.78 -6.33
CA ASP A 44 -1.75 -2.12 -5.81
C ASP A 44 -0.49 -2.63 -5.09
N ILE A 45 -0.61 -2.88 -3.79
CA ILE A 45 0.49 -3.39 -2.95
C ILE A 45 0.12 -4.74 -2.37
N TRP A 46 0.97 -5.74 -2.57
CA TRP A 46 0.85 -7.04 -1.93
C TRP A 46 1.79 -7.13 -0.73
N ILE A 47 1.27 -7.44 0.45
CA ILE A 47 2.04 -7.59 1.69
C ILE A 47 2.22 -9.06 2.10
N ALA A 48 3.31 -9.38 2.80
CA ALA A 48 3.50 -10.69 3.40
C ALA A 48 2.53 -10.91 4.58
N MET A 49 1.85 -12.07 4.61
CA MET A 49 0.91 -12.45 5.68
C MET A 49 1.63 -13.07 6.88
N ASN A 50 2.27 -12.25 7.69
CA ASN A 50 2.85 -12.66 8.97
C ASN A 50 2.56 -11.62 10.07
N GLN A 51 2.61 -12.05 11.33
CA GLN A 51 2.23 -11.20 12.48
C GLN A 51 3.08 -9.92 12.58
N GLU A 52 4.38 -10.03 12.33
CA GLU A 52 5.29 -8.88 12.39
C GLU A 52 4.93 -7.86 11.30
N ASN A 53 4.77 -8.31 10.06
CA ASN A 53 4.45 -7.47 8.92
C ASN A 53 3.06 -6.85 9.01
N ALA A 54 2.09 -7.60 9.56
CA ALA A 54 0.75 -7.09 9.87
C ALA A 54 0.81 -5.92 10.86
N GLY A 55 1.62 -6.01 11.91
CA GLY A 55 1.85 -4.89 12.84
C GLY A 55 2.50 -3.68 12.15
N LYS A 56 3.50 -3.90 11.28
CA LYS A 56 4.18 -2.83 10.54
C LYS A 56 3.24 -2.10 9.58
N ILE A 57 2.42 -2.82 8.80
CA ILE A 57 1.49 -2.19 7.85
C ILE A 57 0.37 -1.43 8.58
N THR A 58 -0.16 -1.97 9.69
CA THR A 58 -1.14 -1.26 10.53
C THR A 58 -0.56 0.07 11.02
N ARG A 59 0.71 0.09 11.45
CA ARG A 59 1.39 1.31 11.87
C ARG A 59 1.56 2.30 10.71
N VAL A 60 2.04 1.84 9.55
CA VAL A 60 2.22 2.69 8.37
C VAL A 60 0.91 3.33 7.93
N LEU A 61 -0.19 2.56 7.90
CA LEU A 61 -1.50 3.08 7.51
C LEU A 61 -1.98 4.17 8.46
N LYS A 62 -1.76 4.02 9.78
CA LYS A 62 -2.04 5.09 10.76
C LYS A 62 -1.16 6.31 10.55
N GLU A 63 0.15 6.13 10.36
CA GLU A 63 1.10 7.22 10.10
C GLU A 63 0.78 7.98 8.81
N PHE A 64 0.23 7.28 7.80
CA PHE A 64 -0.16 7.88 6.53
C PHE A 64 -1.52 8.63 6.60
N GLY A 65 -2.27 8.48 7.69
CA GLY A 65 -3.55 9.20 7.90
C GLY A 65 -4.80 8.31 7.88
N PHE A 66 -4.67 7.00 7.71
CA PHE A 66 -5.77 6.05 7.88
C PHE A 66 -5.87 5.62 9.35
N ASP A 67 -6.46 6.47 10.19
CA ASP A 67 -6.78 6.12 11.58
C ASP A 67 -8.27 5.81 11.72
N ILE A 68 -8.66 4.58 11.34
CA ILE A 68 -10.04 4.10 11.55
C ILE A 68 -10.09 3.03 12.64
N PRO A 69 -11.23 2.89 13.34
CA PRO A 69 -11.36 1.97 14.48
C PRO A 69 -11.03 0.51 14.16
N ASP A 70 -11.36 0.06 12.94
CA ASP A 70 -11.23 -1.34 12.52
C ASP A 70 -9.85 -1.69 11.94
N LEU A 71 -8.89 -0.75 11.98
CA LEU A 71 -7.53 -0.97 11.48
C LEU A 71 -6.68 -1.68 12.52
N THR A 72 -6.78 -3.02 12.54
CA THR A 72 -6.00 -3.89 13.42
C THR A 72 -5.12 -4.87 12.62
N PRO A 73 -4.02 -5.40 13.20
CA PRO A 73 -3.15 -6.36 12.52
C PRO A 73 -3.90 -7.62 12.04
N GLU A 74 -4.92 -8.04 12.77
CA GLU A 74 -5.74 -9.22 12.44
C GLU A 74 -6.44 -9.09 11.09
N LEU A 75 -6.67 -7.86 10.62
CA LEU A 75 -7.22 -7.58 9.30
C LEU A 75 -6.35 -8.16 8.18
N PHE A 76 -5.03 -8.15 8.36
CA PHE A 76 -4.03 -8.55 7.34
C PHE A 76 -3.62 -10.02 7.42
N LEU A 77 -4.15 -10.75 8.41
CA LEU A 77 -3.84 -12.16 8.63
C LEU A 77 -4.97 -13.09 8.15
N GLN A 78 -6.08 -12.51 7.70
CA GLN A 78 -7.18 -13.27 7.12
C GLN A 78 -6.82 -13.69 5.70
N LYS A 79 -6.76 -15.00 5.48
CA LYS A 79 -6.58 -15.56 4.14
C LYS A 79 -7.75 -15.13 3.25
N ASP A 80 -7.45 -14.89 1.97
CA ASP A 80 -8.40 -14.53 0.90
C ASP A 80 -9.14 -13.19 1.05
N ARG A 81 -8.63 -12.28 1.91
CA ARG A 81 -9.16 -10.92 2.03
C ARG A 81 -8.31 -9.94 1.22
N MET A 82 -8.95 -9.18 0.33
CA MET A 82 -8.40 -7.94 -0.22
C MET A 82 -8.92 -6.76 0.59
N ALA A 83 -8.02 -5.93 1.12
CA ALA A 83 -8.37 -4.68 1.79
C ALA A 83 -8.15 -3.53 0.80
N GLY A 84 -9.21 -2.79 0.49
CA GLY A 84 -9.16 -1.59 -0.37
C GLY A 84 -9.39 -0.34 0.47
N TRP A 85 -8.51 0.65 0.30
CA TRP A 85 -8.59 1.93 0.98
C TRP A 85 -8.51 3.04 -0.04
N ASP A 86 -9.45 3.96 0.03
CA ASP A 86 -9.53 5.08 -0.87
C ASP A 86 -8.96 6.33 -0.18
N CYS A 87 -7.84 6.85 -0.70
CA CYS A 87 -7.22 8.08 -0.19
C CYS A 87 -7.97 9.35 -0.62
N ARG A 88 -9.26 9.25 -0.99
CA ARG A 88 -10.18 10.41 -1.00
C ARG A 88 -10.46 10.98 0.39
N GLN A 89 -9.99 10.33 1.46
CA GLN A 89 -10.19 10.72 2.87
C GLN A 89 -8.89 11.07 3.61
N CYS A 90 -7.76 11.19 2.90
CA CYS A 90 -6.53 11.70 3.49
C CYS A 90 -6.75 13.19 3.80
N VAL A 91 -7.02 13.50 5.09
CA VAL A 91 -7.28 14.86 5.61
C VAL A 91 -5.99 15.54 6.00
#